data_AF-A0A7S1SWH0-F1
#
_entry.id   AF-A0A7S1SWH0-F1
#
_cell.length_a   1.000
_cell.length_b   1.000
_cell.length_c   1.000
_cell.angle_alpha   90.00
_cell.angle_beta   90.00
_cell.angle_gamma   90.00
#
_symmetry.space_group_name_H-M   'P 1'
#
loop_
_entity.id
_entity.type
_entity.pdbx_description
1 polymer ?
#
loop_
_entity_poly.entity_id
_entity_poly.type
_entity_poly.pdbx_seq_one_letter_code
_entity_poly.pdbx_strand_id
1 'polypeptide(L)'
;AEAAPAVVAQTGESKFARALGSTDFHTREKGLAALTRWLAARDAVDDADLLKLWKGVFYCFWHSDKAPVQDDLAQRLAEMQLQFKPKVSLTFLRTFMLTIRREWLGIDRLRLDKFMLLIRYFLRQALVKLKRGGWSSRSL
;
A
#
# COMPACT_ATOMS: atom_id res chain seq x y z
N ALA A 1 17.74 -36.32 -8.07
CA ALA A 1 17.99 -35.26 -7.06
C ALA A 1 17.54 -33.95 -7.68
N GLU A 2 16.31 -33.56 -7.38
CA GLU A 2 15.68 -32.36 -7.93
C GLU A 2 16.28 -31.13 -7.23
N ALA A 3 16.87 -30.23 -8.00
CA ALA A 3 17.52 -29.04 -7.48
C ALA A 3 16.47 -28.14 -6.83
N ALA A 4 16.68 -27.83 -5.54
CA ALA A 4 15.84 -26.89 -4.81
C ALA A 4 15.79 -25.53 -5.55
N PRO A 5 14.62 -24.88 -5.64
CA PRO A 5 14.53 -23.59 -6.31
C PRO A 5 15.38 -22.57 -5.55
N ALA A 6 16.17 -21.81 -6.30
CA ALA A 6 17.05 -20.78 -5.79
C ALA A 6 16.26 -19.79 -4.93
N VAL A 7 16.71 -19.59 -3.69
CA VAL A 7 16.22 -18.53 -2.80
C VAL A 7 16.62 -17.20 -3.42
N VAL A 8 15.75 -16.61 -4.22
CA VAL A 8 15.95 -15.26 -4.77
C VAL A 8 15.91 -14.30 -3.58
N ALA A 9 17.08 -13.79 -3.21
CA ALA A 9 17.22 -12.90 -2.07
C ALA A 9 16.42 -11.60 -2.27
N GLN A 10 15.36 -11.44 -1.45
CA GLN A 10 14.42 -10.31 -1.36
C GLN A 10 15.05 -9.03 -0.77
N THR A 11 16.22 -8.63 -1.27
CA THR A 11 16.98 -7.49 -0.72
C THR A 11 16.27 -6.14 -0.89
N GLY A 12 15.35 -6.02 -1.86
CA GLY A 12 14.54 -4.82 -2.10
C GLY A 12 13.39 -4.62 -1.12
N GLU A 13 12.67 -5.69 -0.76
CA GLU A 13 11.49 -5.64 0.14
C GLU A 13 11.87 -5.18 1.56
N SER A 14 13.02 -5.67 2.05
CA SER A 14 13.57 -5.31 3.36
C SER A 14 13.88 -3.81 3.48
N LYS A 15 14.39 -3.19 2.41
CA LYS A 15 14.74 -1.75 2.40
C LYS A 15 13.48 -0.88 2.48
N PHE A 16 12.43 -1.23 1.73
CA PHE A 16 11.15 -0.51 1.81
C PHE A 16 10.51 -0.64 3.19
N ALA A 17 10.43 -1.85 3.72
CA ALA A 17 9.82 -2.10 5.03
C ALA A 17 10.52 -1.29 6.14
N ARG A 18 11.86 -1.23 6.14
CA ARG A 18 12.63 -0.42 7.10
C ARG A 18 12.38 1.08 6.91
N ALA A 19 12.38 1.58 5.67
CA ALA A 19 12.17 3.00 5.41
C ALA A 19 10.77 3.47 5.83
N LEU A 20 9.74 2.69 5.52
CA LEU A 20 8.34 3.00 5.82
C LEU A 20 8.01 2.88 7.31
N GLY A 21 8.70 1.99 8.04
CA GLY A 21 8.57 1.86 9.49
C GLY A 21 9.46 2.82 10.29
N SER A 22 10.19 3.72 9.64
CA SER A 22 11.06 4.69 10.32
C SER A 22 10.24 5.73 11.12
N THR A 23 10.76 6.18 12.25
CA THR A 23 10.20 7.31 13.01
C THR A 23 10.46 8.65 12.33
N ASP A 24 11.51 8.75 11.51
CA ASP A 24 11.84 9.95 10.75
C ASP A 24 10.88 10.14 9.56
N PHE A 25 10.25 11.31 9.51
CA PHE A 25 9.30 11.69 8.47
C PHE A 25 9.93 11.67 7.08
N HIS A 26 11.12 12.24 6.92
CA HIS A 26 11.76 12.34 5.60
C HIS A 26 12.16 10.97 5.04
N THR A 27 12.55 10.04 5.90
CA THR A 27 12.84 8.65 5.55
C THR A 27 11.58 7.93 5.07
N ARG A 28 10.46 8.11 5.77
CA ARG A 28 9.16 7.56 5.34
C ARG A 28 8.72 8.10 3.99
N GLU A 29 8.83 9.41 3.78
CA GLU A 29 8.46 10.07 2.51
C GLU A 29 9.30 9.54 1.33
N LYS A 30 10.62 9.44 1.51
CA LYS A 30 11.51 8.85 0.50
C LYS A 30 11.17 7.39 0.22
N GLY A 31 10.89 6.62 1.28
CA GLY A 31 10.47 5.22 1.19
C GLY A 31 9.17 5.06 0.40
N LEU A 32 8.19 5.93 0.64
CA LEU A 32 6.91 5.91 -0.05
C LEU A 32 7.05 6.29 -1.52
N ALA A 33 7.81 7.33 -1.84
CA ALA A 33 8.08 7.72 -3.22
C ALA A 33 8.79 6.60 -4.00
N ALA A 34 9.78 5.95 -3.37
CA ALA A 34 10.51 4.85 -3.97
C ALA A 34 9.60 3.62 -4.18
N LEU A 35 8.73 3.29 -3.22
CA LEU A 35 7.76 2.20 -3.35
C LEU A 35 6.78 2.46 -4.50
N THR A 36 6.23 3.67 -4.60
CA THR A 36 5.32 4.04 -5.69
C THR A 36 5.97 3.86 -7.05
N ARG A 37 7.20 4.38 -7.23
CA ARG A 37 7.94 4.22 -8.48
C ARG A 37 8.24 2.75 -8.79
N TRP A 38 8.60 1.97 -7.78
CA TRP A 38 8.90 0.55 -7.94
C TRP A 38 7.65 -0.25 -8.37
N LEU A 39 6.49 -0.01 -7.76
CA LEU A 39 5.22 -0.65 -8.13
C LEU A 39 4.75 -0.22 -9.53
N ALA A 40 4.87 1.05 -9.87
CA ALA A 40 4.43 1.59 -11.17
C ALA A 40 5.20 0.98 -12.36
N ALA A 41 6.45 0.59 -12.17
CA ALA A 41 7.27 -0.02 -13.22
C ALA A 41 6.90 -1.50 -13.52
N ARG A 42 6.19 -2.19 -12.62
CA ARG A 42 5.94 -3.64 -12.71
C ARG A 42 4.67 -3.97 -13.49
N ASP A 43 4.67 -5.12 -14.16
CA ASP A 43 3.47 -5.71 -14.77
C ASP A 43 2.61 -6.50 -13.79
N ALA A 44 3.25 -7.10 -12.78
CA ALA A 44 2.61 -7.85 -11.71
C ALA A 44 3.47 -7.83 -10.43
N VAL A 45 2.83 -8.13 -9.31
CA VAL A 45 3.46 -8.28 -7.99
C VAL A 45 2.71 -9.37 -7.24
N ASP A 46 3.42 -10.18 -6.47
CA ASP A 46 2.82 -11.26 -5.71
C ASP A 46 2.15 -10.74 -4.43
N ASP A 47 1.02 -11.34 -4.08
CA ASP A 47 0.25 -11.00 -2.88
C ASP A 47 1.14 -11.07 -1.62
N ALA A 48 1.98 -12.11 -1.51
CA ALA A 48 2.83 -12.33 -0.35
C ALA A 48 3.85 -11.20 -0.13
N ASP A 49 4.51 -10.74 -1.20
CA ASP A 49 5.50 -9.68 -1.10
C ASP A 49 4.82 -8.33 -0.82
N LEU A 50 3.67 -8.08 -1.46
CA LEU A 50 2.93 -6.85 -1.22
C LEU A 50 2.31 -6.80 0.19
N LEU A 51 1.91 -7.94 0.77
CA LEU A 51 1.47 -8.02 2.17
C LEU A 51 2.61 -7.69 3.16
N LYS A 52 3.86 -8.06 2.87
CA LYS A 52 5.01 -7.64 3.69
C LYS A 52 5.22 -6.13 3.61
N LEU A 53 5.15 -5.56 2.42
CA LEU A 53 5.28 -4.12 2.19
C LEU A 53 4.16 -3.33 2.86
N TRP A 54 2.93 -3.85 2.82
CA TRP A 54 1.77 -3.26 3.47
C TRP A 54 1.92 -3.14 4.98
N LYS A 55 2.68 -4.04 5.64
CA LYS A 55 3.02 -3.86 7.06
C LYS A 55 3.81 -2.57 7.28
N GLY A 56 4.78 -2.28 6.41
CA GLY A 56 5.52 -1.02 6.43
C GLY A 56 4.63 0.20 6.17
N VAL A 57 3.78 0.13 5.15
CA VAL A 57 2.84 1.22 4.82
C VAL A 57 1.83 1.46 5.96
N PHE A 58 1.33 0.39 6.58
CA PHE A 58 0.42 0.48 7.72
C PHE A 58 1.06 1.24 8.88
N TYR A 59 2.29 0.90 9.27
CA TYR A 59 2.99 1.62 10.33
C TYR A 59 3.41 3.03 9.92
N CYS A 60 3.71 3.26 8.64
CA CYS A 60 3.89 4.61 8.11
C CYS A 60 2.65 5.48 8.39
N PHE A 61 1.45 4.98 8.13
CA PHE A 61 0.21 5.72 8.45
C PHE A 61 -0.10 5.75 9.96
N TRP A 62 0.24 4.68 10.68
CA TRP A 62 0.10 4.59 12.14
C TRP A 62 0.82 5.72 12.87
N HIS A 63 2.05 6.05 12.45
CA HIS A 63 2.90 7.11 13.02
C HIS A 63 2.61 8.52 12.48
N SER A 64 1.49 8.71 11.76
CA SER A 64 1.05 10.04 11.30
C SER A 64 0.00 10.61 12.28
N ASP A 65 0.41 11.57 13.09
CA ASP A 65 -0.39 12.06 14.23
C ASP A 65 -1.06 13.43 13.97
N LYS A 66 -0.52 14.24 13.06
CA LYS A 66 -1.10 15.55 12.74
C LYS A 66 -2.25 15.40 11.74
N ALA A 67 -3.43 15.94 12.04
CA ALA A 67 -4.62 15.81 11.20
C ALA A 67 -4.41 16.20 9.72
N PRO A 68 -3.73 17.34 9.38
CA PRO A 68 -3.46 17.66 7.98
C PRO A 68 -2.55 16.64 7.28
N VAL A 69 -1.59 16.06 8.02
CA VAL A 69 -0.67 15.04 7.51
C VAL A 69 -1.41 13.71 7.32
N GLN A 70 -2.36 13.37 8.20
CA GLN A 70 -3.19 12.18 8.07
C GLN A 70 -4.04 12.24 6.80
N ASP A 71 -4.69 13.37 6.53
CA ASP A 71 -5.53 13.55 5.35
C ASP A 71 -4.70 13.49 4.06
N ASP A 72 -3.62 14.27 3.96
CA ASP A 72 -2.70 14.25 2.81
C ASP A 72 -2.14 12.86 2.54
N LEU A 73 -1.60 12.20 3.58
CA LEU A 73 -1.01 10.88 3.44
C LEU A 73 -2.07 9.83 3.04
N ALA A 74 -3.27 9.87 3.62
CA ALA A 74 -4.33 8.94 3.27
C ALA A 74 -4.76 9.10 1.80
N GLN A 75 -4.89 10.35 1.34
CA GLN A 75 -5.22 10.64 -0.05
C GLN A 75 -4.11 10.13 -0.99
N ARG A 76 -2.85 10.46 -0.70
CA ARG A 76 -1.69 10.03 -1.50
C ARG A 76 -1.57 8.51 -1.58
N LEU A 77 -1.73 7.81 -0.47
CA LEU A 77 -1.71 6.34 -0.42
C LEU A 77 -2.80 5.73 -1.30
N ALA A 78 -4.02 6.27 -1.24
CA ALA A 78 -5.13 5.79 -2.05
C ALA A 78 -4.94 6.09 -3.55
N GLU A 79 -4.33 7.23 -3.89
CA GLU A 79 -4.09 7.65 -5.28
C GLU A 79 -2.97 6.87 -5.97
N MET A 80 -2.06 6.24 -5.23
CA MET A 80 -1.00 5.38 -5.78
C MET A 80 -1.55 4.35 -6.78
N GLN A 81 -2.69 3.72 -6.48
CA GLN A 81 -3.28 2.70 -7.35
C GLN A 81 -3.68 3.22 -8.73
N LEU A 82 -3.90 4.53 -8.88
CA LEU A 82 -4.19 5.15 -10.18
C LEU A 82 -2.95 5.17 -11.09
N GLN A 83 -1.75 5.11 -10.52
CA GLN A 83 -0.47 5.13 -11.25
C GLN A 83 -0.02 3.74 -11.69
N PHE A 84 -0.68 2.69 -11.22
CA PHE A 84 -0.29 1.31 -11.47
C PHE A 84 -1.04 0.69 -12.64
N LYS A 85 -0.37 -0.24 -13.34
CA LYS A 85 -1.02 -1.13 -14.32
C LYS A 85 -2.15 -1.93 -13.62
N PRO A 86 -3.22 -2.34 -14.34
CA PRO A 86 -4.40 -2.97 -13.74
C PRO A 86 -4.06 -4.09 -12.74
N LYS A 87 -3.35 -5.14 -13.17
CA LYS A 87 -2.96 -6.28 -12.31
C LYS A 87 -2.29 -5.86 -10.99
N VAL A 88 -1.37 -4.91 -11.03
CA VAL A 88 -0.70 -4.38 -9.82
C VAL A 88 -1.67 -3.58 -8.96
N SER A 89 -2.52 -2.75 -9.58
CA SER A 89 -3.55 -1.99 -8.88
C SER A 89 -4.55 -2.87 -8.15
N LEU A 90 -5.06 -3.93 -8.79
CA LEU A 90 -5.97 -4.89 -8.16
C LEU A 90 -5.28 -5.60 -6.99
N THR A 91 -4.04 -6.05 -7.19
CA THR A 91 -3.25 -6.70 -6.14
C THR A 91 -3.00 -5.76 -4.97
N PHE A 92 -2.70 -4.49 -5.24
CA PHE A 92 -2.51 -3.44 -4.23
C PHE A 92 -3.78 -3.20 -3.41
N LEU A 93 -4.93 -3.05 -4.06
CA LEU A 93 -6.22 -2.91 -3.38
C LEU A 93 -6.61 -4.15 -2.58
N ARG A 94 -6.41 -5.35 -3.15
CA ARG A 94 -6.71 -6.62 -2.48
C ARG A 94 -5.90 -6.78 -1.21
N THR A 95 -4.58 -6.59 -1.31
CA THR A 95 -3.67 -6.74 -0.17
C THR A 95 -3.84 -5.63 0.87
N PHE A 96 -4.26 -4.42 0.48
CA PHE A 96 -4.74 -3.39 1.40
C PHE A 96 -5.92 -3.90 2.24
N MET A 97 -6.98 -4.40 1.60
CA MET A 97 -8.18 -4.88 2.30
C MET A 97 -7.86 -6.06 3.23
N LEU A 98 -7.00 -6.98 2.79
CA LEU A 98 -6.52 -8.09 3.62
C LEU A 98 -5.74 -7.59 4.85
N THR A 99 -4.91 -6.56 4.68
CA THR A 99 -4.15 -5.94 5.77
C THR A 99 -5.06 -5.25 6.77
N ILE A 100 -5.99 -4.41 6.28
CA ILE A 100 -6.99 -3.75 7.14
C ILE A 100 -7.79 -4.79 7.92
N ARG A 101 -8.29 -5.84 7.28
CA ARG A 101 -9.04 -6.91 7.95
C ARG A 101 -8.23 -7.58 9.05
N ARG A 102 -6.94 -7.87 8.82
CA ARG A 102 -6.06 -8.50 9.80
C ARG A 102 -5.80 -7.60 11.01
N GLU A 103 -5.54 -6.31 10.75
CA GLU A 103 -5.12 -5.36 11.79
C GLU A 103 -6.30 -4.65 12.48
N TRP A 104 -7.53 -4.78 11.97
CA TRP A 104 -8.68 -3.97 12.39
C TRP A 104 -8.90 -3.96 13.91
N LEU A 105 -8.86 -5.14 14.53
CA LEU A 105 -9.07 -5.30 15.97
C LEU A 105 -7.91 -4.75 16.81
N GLY A 106 -6.73 -4.58 16.21
CA GLY A 106 -5.55 -4.00 16.87
C GLY A 106 -5.49 -2.47 16.80
N ILE A 107 -6.39 -1.82 16.04
CA ILE A 107 -6.45 -0.36 15.96
C ILE A 107 -7.22 0.15 17.19
N ASP A 108 -6.54 0.93 18.01
CA ASP A 108 -7.17 1.56 19.17
C ASP A 108 -8.09 2.73 18.78
N ARG A 109 -8.95 3.11 19.73
CA ARG A 109 -9.99 4.13 19.53
C ARG A 109 -9.45 5.47 19.03
N LEU A 110 -8.24 5.88 19.43
CA LEU A 110 -7.68 7.19 19.06
C LEU A 110 -7.22 7.22 17.59
N ARG A 111 -6.98 6.06 16.98
CA ARG A 111 -6.52 5.93 15.59
C ARG A 111 -7.61 5.49 14.62
N LEU A 112 -8.75 5.01 15.13
CA LEU A 112 -9.82 4.44 14.31
C LEU A 112 -10.29 5.41 13.21
N ASP A 113 -10.49 6.68 13.53
CA ASP A 113 -11.02 7.67 12.59
C ASP A 113 -10.13 7.87 11.36
N LYS A 114 -8.81 7.94 11.54
CA LYS A 114 -7.88 8.09 10.41
C LYS A 114 -7.83 6.82 9.54
N PHE A 115 -7.96 5.63 10.13
CA PHE A 115 -8.02 4.40 9.36
C PHE A 115 -9.36 4.26 8.61
N MET A 116 -10.47 4.72 9.18
CA MET A 116 -11.74 4.83 8.45
C MET A 116 -11.64 5.83 7.29
N LEU A 117 -10.97 6.97 7.47
CA LEU A 117 -10.66 7.91 6.38
C LEU A 117 -9.85 7.25 5.27
N LEU A 118 -8.79 6.52 5.63
CA LEU A 118 -7.95 5.79 4.68
C LEU A 118 -8.79 4.82 3.84
N ILE A 119 -9.65 4.00 4.47
CA ILE A 119 -10.53 3.07 3.77
C ILE A 119 -11.47 3.80 2.80
N ARG A 120 -12.08 4.92 3.24
CA ARG A 120 -12.94 5.74 2.38
C ARG A 120 -12.22 6.24 1.14
N TYR A 121 -10.98 6.72 1.27
CA TYR A 121 -10.19 7.15 0.13
C TYR A 121 -9.79 5.99 -0.79
N PHE A 122 -9.38 4.85 -0.26
CA PHE A 122 -9.07 3.67 -1.07
C PHE A 122 -10.26 3.21 -1.92
N LEU A 123 -11.44 3.12 -1.31
CA LEU A 123 -12.68 2.78 -2.01
C LEU A 123 -13.03 3.82 -3.08
N ARG A 124 -12.97 5.13 -2.74
CA ARG A 124 -13.20 6.21 -3.69
C ARG A 124 -12.26 6.10 -4.90
N GLN A 125 -10.97 5.93 -4.67
CA GLN A 125 -10.00 5.87 -5.76
C GLN A 125 -10.15 4.60 -6.60
N ALA A 126 -10.64 3.49 -6.01
CA ALA A 126 -10.91 2.26 -6.75
C ALA A 126 -12.07 2.47 -7.73
N LEU A 127 -13.14 3.13 -7.27
CA LEU A 127 -14.27 3.54 -8.10
C LEU A 127 -13.87 4.54 -9.18
N VAL A 128 -12.99 5.50 -8.86
CA VAL A 128 -12.43 6.42 -9.87
C VAL A 128 -11.67 5.67 -10.95
N LYS A 129 -10.84 4.68 -10.59
CA LYS A 129 -10.11 3.86 -11.56
C LYS A 129 -11.06 3.06 -12.46
N LEU A 130 -12.05 2.41 -11.86
CA LEU A 130 -13.10 1.68 -12.59
C LEU A 130 -13.84 2.59 -13.57
N LYS A 131 -14.25 3.77 -13.12
CA LYS A 131 -14.91 4.78 -13.97
C LYS A 131 -14.02 5.20 -15.14
N ARG A 132 -12.72 5.43 -14.92
CA ARG A 132 -11.75 5.79 -15.98
C ARG A 132 -11.56 4.68 -17.01
N GLY A 133 -11.68 3.42 -16.59
CA GLY A 133 -11.63 2.27 -17.48
C GLY A 133 -12.98 1.91 -18.12
N GLY A 134 -14.02 2.74 -17.94
CA GLY A 134 -15.34 2.50 -18.52
C GLY A 134 -16.09 1.32 -17.88
N TRP A 135 -15.84 1.03 -16.60
CA TRP A 135 -16.44 -0.09 -15.87
C TRP A 135 -16.18 -1.47 -16.51
N SER A 136 -15.10 -1.60 -17.27
CA SER A 136 -14.72 -2.88 -17.85
C SER A 136 -14.21 -3.84 -16.77
N SER A 137 -14.45 -5.14 -16.95
CA SER A 137 -13.84 -6.19 -16.14
C SER A 137 -12.30 -6.17 -16.16
N ARG A 138 -11.70 -5.48 -17.14
CA ARG A 138 -10.25 -5.28 -17.28
C ARG A 138 -9.73 -3.98 -16.65
N SER A 139 -10.60 -3.14 -16.09
CA SER A 139 -10.26 -1.81 -15.56
C SER A 139 -9.60 -1.85 -14.18
N LEU A 140 -9.72 -2.98 -13.47
CA LEU A 140 -8.99 -3.29 -12.25
C LEU A 140 -8.02 -4.44 -12.51
#